data_AF-A0AAD5HYC3-F1
#
_entry.id   AF-A0AAD5HYC3-F1
#
_cell.length_a   1.000
_cell.length_b   1.000
_cell.length_c   1.000
_cell.angle_alpha   90.00
_cell.angle_beta   90.00
_cell.angle_gamma   90.00
#
_symmetry.space_group_name_H-M   'P 1'
#
loop_
_entity.id
_entity.type
_entity.pdbx_description
1 polymer ?
#
loop_
_entity_poly.entity_id
_entity_poly.type
_entity_poly.pdbx_seq_one_letter_code
_entity_poly.pdbx_strand_id
1 'polypeptide(L)'
;MAYRDYDVLSFFINVGAGDSAIHILRQRNTENVEAAVLIDGGRSTSQRCIEGAIHTIRAALNRNFQFTSIVVTHWDEDHYAGLMHMLYNQWVDIQNTPQLPDWFRPYIHSDETTFYCPWMDVGALEKINHNMTIEGNQEKTRYWLFFRLSENSKWHRICRAVVSTFAMGYDLFTHYDNNNVLEKPFP
;
A
#
# COMPACT_ATOMS: atom_id res chain seq x y z
N MET A 1 6.98 -4.51 -24.54
CA MET A 1 6.43 -5.75 -23.96
C MET A 1 5.08 -6.01 -24.60
N ALA A 2 4.82 -7.20 -25.13
CA ALA A 2 3.51 -7.51 -25.68
C ALA A 2 2.56 -7.81 -24.51
N TYR A 3 1.49 -7.03 -24.34
CA TYR A 3 0.43 -7.24 -23.35
C TYR A 3 -0.23 -8.64 -23.36
N ARG A 4 0.18 -9.54 -24.26
CA ARG A 4 -0.34 -10.91 -24.42
C ARG A 4 0.20 -11.90 -23.39
N ASP A 5 1.26 -11.57 -22.68
CA ASP A 5 1.91 -12.49 -21.73
C ASP A 5 1.43 -12.30 -20.28
N TYR A 6 0.46 -11.41 -20.05
CA TYR A 6 -0.01 -11.03 -18.71
C TYR A 6 -1.50 -11.21 -18.52
N ASP A 7 -1.88 -11.51 -17.27
CA ASP A 7 -3.24 -11.43 -16.76
C ASP A 7 -3.33 -10.38 -15.65
N VAL A 8 -4.49 -9.73 -15.58
CA VAL A 8 -4.89 -8.93 -14.42
C VAL A 8 -5.99 -9.66 -13.68
N LEU A 9 -5.70 -10.08 -12.45
CA LEU A 9 -6.69 -10.60 -11.52
C LEU A 9 -7.22 -9.46 -10.67
N SER A 10 -8.54 -9.38 -10.49
CA SER A 10 -9.18 -8.34 -9.68
C SER A 10 -10.09 -8.97 -8.65
N PHE A 11 -9.86 -8.63 -7.39
CA PHE A 11 -10.61 -9.13 -6.25
C PHE A 11 -11.25 -7.95 -5.53
N PHE A 12 -12.58 -7.97 -5.40
CA PHE A 12 -13.33 -6.97 -4.66
C PHE A 12 -13.63 -7.52 -3.27
N ILE A 13 -13.22 -6.78 -2.24
CA ILE A 13 -13.29 -7.23 -0.85
C ILE A 13 -14.55 -6.64 -0.24
N ASN A 14 -15.41 -7.49 0.32
CA ASN A 14 -16.57 -7.02 1.06
C ASN A 14 -16.12 -6.44 2.41
N VAL A 15 -16.03 -5.11 2.46
CA VAL A 15 -15.68 -4.35 3.67
C VAL A 15 -16.90 -3.73 4.36
N GLY A 16 -18.11 -4.01 3.88
CA GLY A 16 -19.37 -3.55 4.45
C GLY A 16 -19.70 -2.07 4.22
N ALA A 17 -18.73 -1.17 4.24
CA ALA A 17 -18.87 0.25 3.91
C ALA A 17 -17.59 0.78 3.25
N GLY A 18 -17.78 1.67 2.26
CA GLY A 18 -16.73 2.13 1.35
C GLY A 18 -16.24 1.05 0.41
N ASP A 19 -15.02 1.20 -0.10
CA ASP A 19 -14.43 0.33 -1.10
C ASP A 19 -13.20 -0.42 -0.59
N SER A 20 -12.92 -1.58 -1.18
CA SER A 20 -11.61 -2.22 -1.10
C SER A 20 -11.42 -3.24 -2.22
N ALA A 21 -10.27 -3.18 -2.89
CA ALA A 21 -9.96 -4.10 -3.98
C ALA A 21 -8.47 -4.44 -4.04
N ILE A 22 -8.16 -5.64 -4.53
CA ILE A 22 -6.80 -6.07 -4.86
C ILE A 22 -6.73 -6.36 -6.35
N HIS A 23 -5.80 -5.72 -7.05
CA HIS A 23 -5.46 -6.03 -8.43
C HIS A 23 -4.06 -6.63 -8.51
N ILE A 24 -3.91 -7.74 -9.24
CA ILE A 24 -2.65 -8.46 -9.39
C ILE A 24 -2.32 -8.57 -10.87
N LEU A 25 -1.19 -8.01 -11.26
CA LEU A 25 -0.57 -8.26 -12.56
C LEU A 25 0.32 -9.48 -12.43
N ARG A 26 0.07 -10.50 -13.25
CA ARG A 26 0.89 -11.72 -13.27
C ARG A 26 1.23 -12.16 -14.68
N GLN A 27 2.38 -12.81 -14.82
CA GLN A 27 2.75 -13.49 -16.07
C GLN A 27 1.89 -14.75 -16.25
N ARG A 28 1.31 -14.95 -17.45
CA ARG A 28 0.47 -16.12 -17.76
C ARG A 28 1.22 -17.46 -17.65
N ASN A 29 2.46 -17.49 -18.11
CA ASN A 29 3.20 -18.75 -18.26
C ASN A 29 3.87 -19.21 -16.97
N THR A 30 4.38 -18.27 -16.17
CA THR A 30 5.11 -18.56 -14.92
C THR A 30 4.23 -18.39 -13.69
N GLU A 31 3.08 -17.74 -13.85
CA GLU A 31 2.20 -17.29 -12.76
C GLU A 31 2.92 -16.39 -11.74
N ASN A 32 4.06 -15.82 -12.11
CA ASN A 32 4.78 -14.87 -11.27
C ASN A 32 3.96 -13.59 -11.14
N VAL A 33 3.81 -13.13 -9.90
CA VAL A 33 3.20 -11.83 -9.60
C VAL A 33 4.25 -10.76 -9.85
N GLU A 34 4.00 -9.90 -10.83
CA GLU A 34 4.86 -8.76 -11.14
C GLU A 34 4.55 -7.58 -10.23
N ALA A 35 3.26 -7.36 -9.97
CA ALA A 35 2.80 -6.23 -9.19
C ALA A 35 1.46 -6.56 -8.55
N ALA A 36 1.25 -6.02 -7.36
CA ALA A 36 -0.01 -6.10 -6.65
C ALA A 36 -0.39 -4.72 -6.13
N VAL A 37 -1.63 -4.33 -6.37
CA VAL A 37 -2.21 -3.05 -5.99
C VAL A 37 -3.32 -3.31 -4.99
N LEU A 38 -3.26 -2.67 -3.82
CA LEU A 38 -4.38 -2.61 -2.88
C LEU A 38 -4.99 -1.22 -2.94
N ILE A 39 -6.30 -1.15 -3.18
CA ILE A 39 -7.07 0.09 -3.22
C ILE A 39 -8.01 0.07 -2.03
N ASP A 40 -7.94 1.12 -1.21
CA ASP A 40 -8.78 1.34 -0.03
C ASP A 40 -8.85 0.14 0.93
N GLY A 41 -9.70 0.21 1.95
CA GLY A 41 -9.77 -0.79 3.00
C GLY A 41 -10.97 -0.69 3.93
N GLY A 42 -12.03 0.03 3.56
CA GLY A 42 -13.18 0.12 4.45
C GLY A 42 -12.89 0.91 5.75
N ARG A 43 -13.82 0.77 6.69
CA ARG A 43 -13.67 1.25 8.08
C ARG A 43 -12.65 0.43 8.88
N SER A 44 -12.26 0.93 10.05
CA SER A 44 -11.34 0.23 10.98
C SER A 44 -11.76 -1.20 11.33
N THR A 45 -13.06 -1.49 11.40
CA THR A 45 -13.62 -2.84 11.63
C THR A 45 -13.36 -3.83 10.49
N SER A 46 -13.00 -3.32 9.30
CA SER A 46 -12.82 -4.10 8.07
C SER A 46 -11.43 -4.70 7.94
N GLN A 47 -10.48 -4.33 8.81
CA GLN A 47 -9.09 -4.79 8.80
C GLN A 47 -9.00 -6.32 8.58
N ARG A 48 -9.77 -7.10 9.36
CA ARG A 48 -9.77 -8.57 9.26
C ARG A 48 -10.29 -9.11 7.93
N CYS A 49 -11.20 -8.39 7.27
CA CYS A 49 -11.68 -8.76 5.95
C CYS A 49 -10.56 -8.64 4.91
N ILE A 50 -9.77 -7.56 4.99
CA ILE A 50 -8.62 -7.33 4.09
C ILE A 50 -7.55 -8.40 4.33
N GLU A 51 -7.18 -8.63 5.59
CA GLU A 51 -6.18 -9.65 5.97
C GLU A 51 -6.60 -11.05 5.50
N GLY A 52 -7.88 -11.40 5.71
CA GLY A 52 -8.45 -12.68 5.27
C GLY A 52 -8.44 -12.82 3.74
N ALA A 53 -8.76 -11.75 3.01
CA ALA A 53 -8.70 -11.73 1.55
C ALA A 53 -7.26 -11.93 1.06
N ILE A 54 -6.28 -11.20 1.62
CA ILE A 54 -4.86 -11.34 1.26
C ILE A 54 -4.39 -12.78 1.52
N HIS A 55 -4.72 -13.34 2.68
CA HIS A 55 -4.37 -14.72 3.01
C HIS A 55 -4.95 -15.72 2.00
N THR A 56 -6.23 -15.57 1.68
CA THR A 56 -6.94 -16.44 0.72
C THR A 56 -6.34 -16.34 -0.68
N ILE A 57 -6.02 -15.12 -1.14
CA ILE A 57 -5.44 -14.90 -2.47
C ILE A 57 -4.01 -15.44 -2.54
N ARG A 58 -3.16 -15.17 -1.53
CA ARG A 58 -1.80 -15.72 -1.46
C ARG A 58 -1.81 -17.25 -1.51
N ALA A 59 -2.75 -17.89 -0.79
CA ALA A 59 -2.94 -19.33 -0.82
C ALA A 59 -3.41 -19.83 -2.19
N ALA A 60 -4.42 -19.19 -2.79
CA ALA A 60 -4.98 -19.58 -4.08
C ALA A 60 -3.96 -19.44 -5.23
N LEU A 61 -3.08 -18.44 -5.16
CA LEU A 61 -2.01 -18.25 -6.14
C LEU A 61 -0.75 -19.07 -5.83
N ASN A 62 -0.66 -19.68 -4.65
CA ASN A 62 0.57 -20.29 -4.13
C ASN A 62 1.78 -19.32 -4.25
N ARG A 63 1.57 -18.06 -3.86
CA ARG A 63 2.53 -16.96 -3.97
C ARG A 63 2.40 -16.01 -2.79
N ASN A 64 3.51 -15.68 -2.15
CA ASN A 64 3.56 -14.63 -1.13
C ASN A 64 3.98 -13.30 -1.75
N PHE A 65 3.07 -12.65 -2.49
CA PHE A 65 3.32 -11.33 -3.05
C PHE A 65 3.23 -10.22 -1.98
N GLN A 66 3.93 -9.12 -2.22
CA GLN A 66 3.80 -7.86 -1.49
C GLN A 66 3.13 -6.84 -2.40
N PHE A 67 2.52 -5.80 -1.84
CA PHE A 67 1.93 -4.73 -2.63
C PHE A 67 3.01 -3.77 -3.10
N THR A 68 3.09 -3.59 -4.41
CA THR A 68 3.93 -2.58 -5.04
C THR A 68 3.25 -1.21 -4.98
N SER A 69 1.91 -1.20 -4.95
CA SER A 69 1.12 0.03 -4.85
C SER A 69 0.01 -0.12 -3.81
N ILE A 70 -0.13 0.89 -2.96
CA ILE A 70 -1.26 1.07 -2.06
C ILE A 70 -1.95 2.37 -2.44
N VAL A 71 -3.26 2.35 -2.65
CA VAL A 71 -4.03 3.54 -3.07
C VAL A 71 -5.09 3.82 -2.03
N VAL A 72 -5.12 5.04 -1.52
CA VAL A 72 -6.27 5.62 -0.81
C VAL A 72 -6.93 6.61 -1.76
N THR A 73 -8.18 6.36 -2.11
CA THR A 73 -8.92 7.20 -3.07
C THR A 73 -9.34 8.52 -2.45
N HIS A 74 -9.84 8.48 -1.21
CA HIS A 74 -10.11 9.66 -0.39
C HIS A 74 -10.03 9.38 1.11
N TRP A 75 -10.07 10.45 1.91
CA TRP A 75 -9.87 10.42 3.37
C TRP A 75 -11.16 10.29 4.18
N ASP A 76 -12.24 9.80 3.57
CA ASP A 76 -13.41 9.40 4.36
C ASP A 76 -13.11 8.08 5.08
N GLU A 77 -13.51 7.98 6.34
CA GLU A 77 -13.08 6.90 7.25
C GLU A 77 -13.32 5.50 6.68
N ASP A 78 -14.40 5.34 5.90
CA ASP A 78 -14.75 4.09 5.27
C ASP A 78 -13.92 3.74 4.02
N HIS A 79 -12.90 4.51 3.66
CA HIS A 79 -11.99 4.15 2.56
C HIS A 79 -10.58 3.79 3.02
N TYR A 80 -10.04 4.42 4.07
CA TYR A 80 -8.64 4.21 4.47
C TYR A 80 -8.47 3.52 5.82
N ALA A 81 -9.49 3.50 6.68
CA ALA A 81 -9.25 3.19 8.07
C ALA A 81 -8.84 1.73 8.33
N GLY A 82 -9.52 0.77 7.70
CA GLY A 82 -9.16 -0.64 7.82
C GLY A 82 -7.78 -0.95 7.25
N LEU A 83 -7.45 -0.33 6.09
CA LEU A 83 -6.15 -0.42 5.44
C LEU A 83 -5.03 0.10 6.35
N MET A 84 -5.16 1.31 6.87
CA MET A 84 -4.10 1.94 7.67
C MET A 84 -3.89 1.22 9.01
N HIS A 85 -4.97 0.75 9.64
CA HIS A 85 -4.86 -0.14 10.80
C HIS A 85 -4.11 -1.44 10.48
N MET A 86 -4.42 -2.09 9.36
CA MET A 86 -3.74 -3.32 8.94
C MET A 86 -2.23 -3.09 8.78
N LEU A 87 -1.84 -2.03 8.06
CA LEU A 87 -0.44 -1.71 7.80
C LEU A 87 0.31 -1.37 9.08
N TYR A 88 -0.29 -0.55 9.96
CA TYR A 88 0.33 -0.15 11.21
C TYR A 88 0.48 -1.33 12.17
N ASN A 89 -0.56 -2.15 12.35
CA ASN A 89 -0.51 -3.30 13.25
C ASN A 89 0.57 -4.29 12.80
N GLN A 90 0.65 -4.61 11.50
CA GLN A 90 1.73 -5.46 11.00
C GLN A 90 3.11 -4.83 11.23
N TRP A 91 3.25 -3.52 11.03
CA TRP A 91 4.51 -2.84 11.29
C TRP A 91 4.91 -2.91 12.78
N VAL A 92 3.97 -2.69 13.69
CA VAL A 92 4.17 -2.83 15.15
C VAL A 92 4.59 -4.25 15.51
N ASP A 93 3.91 -5.26 14.97
CA ASP A 93 4.24 -6.67 15.21
C ASP A 93 5.67 -6.99 14.74
N ILE A 94 6.08 -6.46 13.58
CA ILE A 94 7.45 -6.59 13.07
C ILE A 94 8.46 -5.92 14.01
N GLN A 95 8.18 -4.72 14.52
CA GLN A 95 9.08 -4.04 15.46
C GLN A 95 9.24 -4.81 16.78
N ASN A 96 8.19 -5.50 17.22
CA ASN A 96 8.15 -6.23 18.49
C ASN A 96 8.61 -7.69 18.37
N THR A 97 8.88 -8.19 17.16
CA THR A 97 9.25 -9.58 16.92
C THR A 97 10.74 -9.69 16.57
N PRO A 98 11.61 -10.15 17.50
CA PRO A 98 13.06 -10.18 17.28
C PRO A 98 13.50 -11.06 16.10
N GLN A 99 12.72 -12.11 15.80
CA GLN A 99 12.96 -13.03 14.70
C GLN A 99 11.62 -13.39 14.06
N LEU A 100 11.36 -12.83 12.89
CA LEU A 100 10.18 -13.18 12.11
C LEU A 100 10.37 -14.59 11.52
N PRO A 101 9.31 -15.42 11.46
CA PRO A 101 9.37 -16.72 10.79
C PRO A 101 9.76 -16.59 9.32
N ASP A 102 10.46 -17.59 8.77
CA ASP A 102 10.91 -17.58 7.36
C ASP A 102 9.78 -17.44 6.34
N TRP A 103 8.56 -17.88 6.71
CA TRP A 103 7.36 -17.77 5.88
C TRP A 103 6.67 -16.41 5.98
N PHE A 104 7.03 -15.59 6.97
CA PHE A 104 6.42 -14.28 7.16
C PHE A 104 6.82 -13.36 6.01
N ARG A 105 5.82 -12.73 5.39
CA ARG A 105 6.03 -11.77 4.31
C ARG A 105 5.19 -10.52 4.58
N PRO A 106 5.82 -9.35 4.82
CA PRO A 106 5.09 -8.13 5.08
C PRO A 106 4.23 -7.75 3.87
N TYR A 107 3.19 -6.96 4.10
CA TYR A 107 2.31 -6.49 3.04
C TYR A 107 3.02 -5.51 2.12
N ILE A 108 4.00 -4.78 2.62
CA ILE A 108 4.75 -3.76 1.91
C ILE A 108 6.26 -3.99 2.04
N HIS A 109 7.02 -3.49 1.08
CA HIS A 109 8.47 -3.44 1.10
C HIS A 109 8.89 -1.97 1.01
N SER A 110 9.73 -1.48 1.93
CA SER A 110 9.92 -0.05 2.13
C SER A 110 10.46 0.71 0.91
N ASP A 111 11.24 0.02 0.09
CA ASP A 111 11.90 0.60 -1.08
C ASP A 111 11.16 0.29 -2.40
N GLU A 112 10.16 -0.61 -2.38
CA GLU A 112 9.41 -1.00 -3.60
C GLU A 112 7.96 -0.52 -3.57
N THR A 113 7.34 -0.45 -2.40
CA THR A 113 5.96 -0.01 -2.26
C THR A 113 5.85 1.51 -2.42
N THR A 114 4.85 1.96 -3.19
CA THR A 114 4.41 3.36 -3.21
C THR A 114 2.98 3.50 -2.68
N PHE A 115 2.78 4.46 -1.78
CA PHE A 115 1.48 4.85 -1.22
C PHE A 115 0.91 6.06 -1.96
N TYR A 116 -0.23 5.91 -2.62
CA TYR A 116 -0.92 6.96 -3.35
C TYR A 116 -2.10 7.48 -2.53
N CYS A 117 -2.26 8.80 -2.44
CA CYS A 117 -3.37 9.41 -1.71
C CYS A 117 -3.76 10.78 -2.27
N PRO A 118 -4.98 11.30 -2.01
CA PRO A 118 -5.49 12.49 -2.69
C PRO A 118 -4.82 13.80 -2.23
N TRP A 119 -4.30 13.87 -1.01
CA TRP A 119 -3.49 14.98 -0.47
C TRP A 119 -2.93 14.58 0.90
N MET A 120 -1.98 15.36 1.44
CA MET A 120 -1.32 15.09 2.73
C MET A 120 -2.16 15.45 3.97
N ASP A 121 -3.48 15.23 4.00
CA ASP A 121 -4.23 15.59 5.21
C ASP A 121 -3.94 14.61 6.34
N VAL A 122 -2.86 14.95 7.07
CA VAL A 122 -2.40 14.30 8.29
C VAL A 122 -3.52 14.25 9.31
N GLY A 123 -4.48 15.19 9.28
CA GLY A 123 -5.66 15.17 10.15
C GLY A 123 -6.55 13.95 9.94
N ALA A 124 -6.57 13.35 8.75
CA ALA A 124 -7.27 12.07 8.52
C ALA A 124 -6.54 10.93 9.24
N LEU A 125 -5.22 10.79 9.02
CA LEU A 125 -4.42 9.76 9.67
C LEU A 125 -4.41 9.91 11.21
N GLU A 126 -4.35 11.14 11.72
CA GLU A 126 -4.40 11.45 13.14
C GLU A 126 -5.71 11.02 13.80
N LYS A 127 -6.86 11.09 13.10
CA LYS A 127 -8.16 10.61 13.63
C LYS A 127 -8.15 9.12 13.92
N ILE A 128 -7.34 8.36 13.19
CA ILE A 128 -7.18 6.93 13.40
C ILE A 128 -6.12 6.65 14.44
N ASN A 129 -4.93 7.23 14.23
CA ASN A 129 -3.77 7.00 15.06
C ASN A 129 -2.78 8.15 14.90
N HIS A 130 -2.55 8.91 15.98
CA HIS A 130 -1.54 9.98 16.07
C HIS A 130 -0.09 9.52 15.88
N ASN A 131 0.13 8.24 15.60
CA ASN A 131 1.42 7.65 15.29
C ASN A 131 1.61 7.32 13.81
N MET A 132 0.81 7.93 12.93
CA MET A 132 0.95 7.85 11.47
C MET A 132 0.99 9.26 10.87
N THR A 133 1.82 9.48 9.85
CA THR A 133 1.87 10.77 9.13
C THR A 133 2.41 10.58 7.71
N ILE A 134 2.14 11.57 6.84
CA ILE A 134 2.77 11.69 5.53
C ILE A 134 3.54 13.01 5.53
N GLU A 135 4.83 12.95 5.27
CA GLU A 135 5.69 14.12 5.27
C GLU A 135 6.45 14.25 3.96
N GLY A 136 6.61 15.50 3.51
CA GLY A 136 7.40 15.86 2.33
C GLY A 136 8.81 16.31 2.68
N ASN A 137 9.73 16.26 1.71
CA ASN A 137 10.98 17.02 1.82
C ASN A 137 10.69 18.53 1.86
N GLN A 138 11.71 19.33 2.20
CA GLN A 138 11.58 20.80 2.31
C GLN A 138 11.00 21.45 1.04
N GLU A 139 11.30 20.88 -0.12
CA GLU A 139 10.86 21.36 -1.43
C GLU A 139 9.47 20.88 -1.82
N LYS A 140 8.84 19.98 -1.03
CA LYS A 140 7.52 19.38 -1.30
C LYS A 140 7.46 18.67 -2.67
N THR A 141 8.58 18.09 -3.09
CA THR A 141 8.72 17.33 -4.34
C THR A 141 8.71 15.83 -4.12
N ARG A 142 8.98 15.36 -2.89
CA ARG A 142 9.01 13.95 -2.53
C ARG A 142 8.34 13.74 -1.18
N TYR A 143 7.54 12.69 -1.06
CA TYR A 143 6.76 12.39 0.14
C TYR A 143 7.00 10.95 0.60
N TRP A 144 6.81 10.71 1.89
CA TRP A 144 6.89 9.38 2.49
C TRP A 144 5.82 9.20 3.56
N LEU A 145 5.36 7.96 3.70
CA LEU A 145 4.55 7.51 4.83
C LEU A 145 5.48 7.18 6.01
N PHE A 146 5.11 7.63 7.21
CA PHE A 146 5.86 7.38 8.44
C PHE A 146 4.96 6.81 9.54
N PHE A 147 5.50 5.88 10.33
CA PHE A 147 4.90 5.41 11.58
C PHE A 147 5.85 5.61 12.76
N ARG A 148 5.30 5.67 13.98
CA ARG A 148 6.07 5.61 15.24
C ARG A 148 5.33 4.68 16.23
N LEU A 149 6.00 4.23 17.28
CA LEU A 149 5.36 3.34 18.28
C LEU A 149 4.53 4.10 19.33
N SER A 150 4.93 5.35 19.62
CA SER A 150 4.28 6.23 20.59
C SER A 150 4.65 7.67 20.30
N GLU A 151 3.99 8.63 20.96
CA GLU A 151 4.25 10.07 20.78
C GLU A 151 5.71 10.48 20.98
N ASN A 152 6.42 9.76 21.85
CA ASN A 152 7.83 10.01 22.20
C ASN A 152 8.81 9.16 21.38
N SER A 153 8.32 8.27 20.53
CA SER A 153 9.15 7.41 19.68
C SER A 153 9.58 8.14 18.41
N LYS A 154 10.74 7.76 17.86
CA LYS A 154 11.19 8.29 16.57
C LYS A 154 10.21 7.88 15.46
N TRP A 155 10.11 8.71 14.41
CA TRP A 155 9.42 8.36 13.17
C TRP A 155 10.26 7.40 12.32
N HIS A 156 9.62 6.37 11.80
CA HIS A 156 10.18 5.38 10.89
C HIS A 156 9.56 5.55 9.51
N ARG A 157 10.41 5.73 8.50
CA ARG A 157 9.99 5.76 7.10
C ARG A 157 9.47 4.39 6.71
N ILE A 158 8.25 4.35 6.18
CA ILE A 158 7.54 3.12 5.83
C ILE A 158 7.67 2.84 4.35
N CYS A 159 7.27 3.79 3.50
CA CYS A 159 7.39 3.68 2.06
C CYS A 159 7.29 5.07 1.40
N ARG A 160 7.58 5.16 0.11
CA ARG A 160 7.37 6.38 -0.68
C ARG A 160 5.87 6.70 -0.74
N ALA A 161 5.53 7.99 -0.75
CA ALA A 161 4.19 8.47 -1.00
C ALA A 161 4.12 9.37 -2.25
N VAL A 162 2.98 9.32 -2.95
CA VAL A 162 2.60 10.20 -4.05
C VAL A 162 1.25 10.80 -3.72
N VAL A 163 1.17 12.13 -3.74
CA VAL A 163 0.01 12.86 -3.23
C VAL A 163 -0.64 13.70 -4.33
N SER A 164 -1.97 13.82 -4.29
CA SER A 164 -2.74 14.75 -5.11
C SER A 164 -2.56 14.57 -6.62
N THR A 165 -2.48 15.67 -7.37
CA THR A 165 -2.38 15.65 -8.83
C THR A 165 -1.17 14.87 -9.34
N PHE A 166 -0.13 14.66 -8.52
CA PHE A 166 1.00 13.80 -8.86
C PHE A 166 0.64 12.31 -8.96
N ALA A 167 -0.51 11.89 -8.41
CA ALA A 167 -1.02 10.53 -8.55
C ALA A 167 -1.80 10.31 -9.87
N MET A 168 -2.16 11.36 -10.60
CA MET A 168 -2.94 11.24 -11.84
C MET A 168 -2.06 10.78 -13.01
N GLY A 169 -2.56 9.82 -13.80
CA GLY A 169 -1.86 9.32 -14.99
C GLY A 169 -0.68 8.38 -14.70
N TYR A 170 -0.52 7.99 -13.43
CA TYR A 170 0.51 7.06 -12.97
C TYR A 170 0.11 5.61 -13.24
N ASP A 171 1.01 4.82 -13.83
CA ASP A 171 0.81 3.39 -13.98
C ASP A 171 1.15 2.68 -12.66
N LEU A 172 0.13 2.15 -11.99
CA LEU A 172 0.25 1.50 -10.69
C LEU A 172 0.93 0.12 -10.74
N PHE A 173 1.11 -0.46 -11.93
CA PHE A 173 1.77 -1.75 -12.12
C PHE A 173 3.23 -1.61 -12.57
N THR A 174 3.53 -0.64 -13.44
CA THR A 174 4.89 -0.46 -13.99
C THR A 174 5.67 0.67 -13.31
N HIS A 175 5.01 1.39 -12.41
CA HIS A 175 5.49 2.62 -11.78
C HIS A 175 5.88 3.74 -12.75
N TYR A 176 5.36 3.69 -13.99
CA TYR A 176 5.64 4.69 -15.01
C TYR A 176 4.79 5.96 -14.81
N ASP A 177 5.47 7.11 -14.73
CA ASP A 177 4.85 8.43 -14.65
C ASP A 177 4.75 9.04 -16.06
N ASN A 178 3.53 9.13 -16.61
CA ASN A 178 3.32 9.75 -17.93
C ASN A 178 3.55 11.28 -17.93
N ASN A 179 3.67 11.91 -16.75
CA ASN A 179 3.86 13.35 -16.62
C ASN A 179 5.33 13.77 -16.46
N ASN A 180 6.26 12.82 -16.30
CA ASN A 180 7.69 13.09 -16.15
C ASN A 180 8.56 12.40 -17.22
N VAL A 181 8.89 13.16 -18.26
CA VAL A 181 10.05 12.89 -19.15
C VAL A 181 11.39 13.10 -18.42
N LEU A 182 11.37 13.46 -17.13
CA LEU A 182 12.55 13.80 -16.33
C LEU A 182 12.53 13.07 -14.98
N GLU A 183 12.94 11.80 -14.99
CA GLU A 183 14.00 11.24 -14.14
C GLU A 183 13.91 9.72 -14.24
N LYS A 184 15.06 9.07 -14.46
CA LYS A 184 15.18 7.62 -14.47
C LYS A 184 14.60 7.02 -13.18
N PRO A 185 14.17 5.75 -13.18
CA PRO A 185 14.07 5.01 -11.94
C PRO A 185 15.47 5.04 -11.31
N PHE A 186 15.59 5.70 -10.16
CA PHE A 186 16.81 5.63 -9.37
C PHE A 186 16.94 4.20 -8.80
N PRO A 187 18.18 3.70 -8.70
CA PRO A 187 18.48 2.28 -8.44
C PRO A 187 17.98 1.78 -7.09
#